data_AF-A0ABC9SR63-F1
#
_entry.id   AF-A0ABC9SR63-F1
#
_cell.length_a   1.000
_cell.length_b   1.000
_cell.length_c   1.000
_cell.angle_alpha   90.00
_cell.angle_beta   90.00
_cell.angle_gamma   90.00
#
_symmetry.space_group_name_H-M   'P 1'
#
loop_
_entity.id
_entity.type
_entity.pdbx_description
1 polymer ?
#
loop_
_entity_poly.entity_id
_entity_poly.type
_entity_poly.pdbx_seq_one_letter_code
_entity_poly.pdbx_strand_id
1 'polypeptide(L)'
;MGRKGSYKKNLISDQLLNHHFKYINEEIQFHSDGTTSENGKVISYLWNFGDDTTSTEANPTHVYGEKGTYTVELTVKDSRGKEVWDTIDFENWLGESRNNGTSFTLF
;
A
#
# COMPACT_ATOMS: atom_id res chain seq x y z
N MET A 1 12.64 1.14 19.98
CA MET A 1 13.55 0.81 18.86
C MET A 1 13.01 -0.43 18.14
N GLY A 2 11.90 -0.28 17.39
CA GLY A 2 11.28 -1.37 16.63
C GLY A 2 12.07 -1.60 15.35
N ARG A 3 12.52 -2.84 15.14
CA ARG A 3 13.44 -3.21 14.06
C ARG A 3 12.81 -2.89 12.69
N LYS A 4 13.48 -2.02 11.92
CA LYS A 4 13.35 -1.98 10.46
C LYS A 4 13.82 -3.34 9.92
N GLY A 5 12.89 -4.30 9.86
CA GLY A 5 13.11 -5.56 9.17
C GLY A 5 13.39 -5.25 7.71
N SER A 6 14.44 -5.87 7.19
CA SER A 6 14.92 -5.70 5.81
C SER A 6 13.89 -6.23 4.81
N TYR A 7 12.86 -5.45 4.51
CA TYR A 7 12.02 -5.69 3.35
C TYR A 7 12.68 -4.94 2.21
N LYS A 8 13.06 -5.68 1.16
CA LYS A 8 13.59 -5.09 -0.05
C LYS A 8 12.57 -4.07 -0.50
N LYS A 9 12.92 -2.79 -0.35
CA LYS A 9 12.36 -1.71 -1.15
C LYS A 9 12.58 -2.21 -2.57
N ASN A 10 11.56 -2.81 -3.19
CA ASN A 10 11.52 -2.94 -4.64
C ASN A 10 11.17 -1.55 -5.15
N LEU A 11 12.05 -0.62 -4.79
CA LEU A 11 12.15 0.63 -5.46
C LEU A 11 12.40 0.24 -6.91
N ILE A 12 11.54 0.74 -7.77
CA ILE A 12 11.84 1.04 -9.16
C ILE A 12 12.96 2.12 -9.22
N SER A 13 13.96 2.10 -8.32
CA SER A 13 14.95 3.17 -8.12
C SER A 13 16.11 3.07 -9.07
N ASP A 14 16.44 1.89 -9.61
CA ASP A 14 17.75 1.78 -10.26
C ASP A 14 17.74 1.89 -11.78
N GLN A 15 16.62 2.16 -12.47
CA GLN A 15 16.67 2.40 -13.93
C GLN A 15 15.74 3.49 -14.51
N LEU A 16 14.96 4.25 -13.72
CA LEU A 16 14.09 5.31 -14.29
C LEU A 16 14.11 6.58 -13.43
N LEU A 17 15.27 7.24 -13.37
CA LEU A 17 15.33 8.67 -13.09
C LEU A 17 14.45 9.36 -14.16
N ASN A 18 13.35 9.99 -13.78
CA ASN A 18 12.40 10.74 -14.63
C ASN A 18 11.16 9.99 -15.13
N HIS A 19 10.37 9.35 -14.27
CA HIS A 19 8.96 9.10 -14.60
C HIS A 19 8.07 9.65 -13.49
N HIS A 20 7.45 10.79 -13.77
CA HIS A 20 6.34 11.33 -13.00
C HIS A 20 5.21 10.28 -13.02
N PHE A 21 4.97 9.61 -11.90
CA PHE A 21 3.91 8.61 -11.78
C PHE A 21 2.55 9.33 -11.71
N LYS A 22 1.61 8.90 -12.56
CA LYS A 22 0.22 9.38 -12.59
C LYS A 22 -0.68 8.27 -12.07
N TYR A 23 -1.42 8.52 -11.00
CA TYR A 23 -2.47 7.62 -10.52
C TYR A 23 -3.82 8.34 -10.31
N ILE A 24 -3.92 9.60 -10.76
CA ILE A 24 -5.14 10.39 -10.60
C ILE A 24 -6.28 9.74 -11.41
N ASN A 25 -7.37 9.43 -10.72
CA ASN A 25 -8.55 8.75 -11.27
C ASN A 25 -8.26 7.37 -11.85
N GLU A 26 -7.14 6.74 -11.45
CA GLU A 26 -6.81 5.36 -11.80
C GLU A 26 -7.13 4.42 -10.64
N GLU A 27 -7.66 3.24 -10.95
CA GLU A 27 -7.89 2.18 -9.96
C GLU A 27 -6.55 1.53 -9.62
N ILE A 28 -6.19 1.59 -8.34
CA ILE A 28 -4.98 1.00 -7.79
C ILE A 28 -5.38 -0.21 -6.96
N GLN A 29 -4.79 -1.36 -7.26
CA GLN A 29 -4.97 -2.57 -6.46
C GLN A 29 -3.96 -2.61 -5.32
N PHE A 30 -4.44 -2.83 -4.10
CA PHE A 30 -3.60 -3.06 -2.92
C PHE A 30 -3.63 -4.55 -2.56
N HIS A 31 -2.47 -5.10 -2.21
CA HIS A 31 -2.30 -6.51 -1.83
C HIS A 31 -1.73 -6.66 -0.41
N SER A 32 -2.27 -7.64 0.32
CA SER A 32 -1.82 -8.04 1.67
C SER A 32 -1.18 -9.44 1.68
N ASP A 33 -0.57 -9.87 0.57
CA ASP A 33 -0.32 -11.28 0.25
C ASP A 33 0.83 -11.95 1.01
N GLY A 34 1.72 -11.20 1.66
CA GLY A 34 2.72 -11.72 2.60
C GLY A 34 2.37 -11.51 4.08
N THR A 35 1.14 -11.10 4.40
CA THR A 35 0.66 -11.05 5.79
C THR A 35 0.58 -12.45 6.41
N THR A 36 1.48 -12.73 7.36
CA THR A 36 1.55 -14.01 8.05
C THR A 36 1.61 -13.83 9.56
N SER A 37 0.95 -14.73 10.30
CA SER A 37 1.14 -14.85 11.75
C SER A 37 1.73 -16.22 12.05
N GLU A 38 2.86 -16.24 12.75
CA GLU A 38 3.60 -17.46 13.10
C GLU A 38 2.78 -18.44 13.93
N ASN A 39 1.81 -17.91 14.70
CA ASN A 39 1.04 -18.68 15.66
C ASN A 39 -0.47 -18.37 15.64
N GLY A 40 -0.90 -17.32 14.93
CA GLY A 40 -2.31 -16.93 14.78
C GLY A 40 -2.81 -17.12 13.35
N LYS A 41 -4.10 -16.88 13.15
CA LYS A 41 -4.68 -16.67 11.82
C LYS A 41 -4.95 -15.19 11.65
N VAL A 42 -4.62 -14.60 10.50
CA VAL A 42 -5.05 -13.23 10.19
C VAL A 42 -6.59 -13.20 10.16
N ILE A 43 -7.19 -12.32 10.96
CA ILE A 43 -8.64 -12.21 11.11
C ILE A 43 -9.21 -10.89 10.60
N SER A 44 -8.39 -9.84 10.49
CA SER A 44 -8.84 -8.56 9.96
C SER A 44 -7.72 -7.75 9.33
N TYR A 45 -8.11 -6.94 8.36
CA TYR A 45 -7.32 -5.94 7.67
C TYR A 45 -7.95 -4.57 7.90
N LEU A 46 -7.14 -3.54 8.00
CA LEU A 46 -7.56 -2.15 7.98
C LEU A 46 -6.57 -1.35 7.14
N TRP A 47 -7.05 -0.89 5.99
CA TRP A 47 -6.33 0.02 5.11
C TRP A 47 -6.74 1.45 5.44
N ASN A 48 -5.75 2.32 5.60
CA ASN A 48 -5.92 3.77 5.57
C ASN A 48 -5.17 4.29 4.34
N PHE A 49 -5.87 4.93 3.41
CA PHE A 49 -5.29 5.35 2.14
C PHE A 49 -4.58 6.71 2.22
N GLY A 50 -4.62 7.39 3.37
CA GLY A 50 -3.97 8.69 3.56
C GLY A 50 -4.75 9.86 2.93
N ASP A 51 -5.99 9.63 2.51
CA ASP A 51 -6.92 10.61 1.93
C ASP A 51 -8.27 10.65 2.68
N ASP A 52 -8.25 10.30 3.97
CA ASP A 52 -9.41 10.13 4.85
C ASP A 52 -10.36 8.97 4.50
N THR A 53 -9.99 8.12 3.54
CA THR A 53 -10.73 6.89 3.22
C THR A 53 -10.04 5.63 3.74
N THR A 54 -10.84 4.59 3.98
CA THR A 54 -10.38 3.32 4.58
C THR A 54 -11.06 2.11 3.95
N SER A 55 -10.44 0.93 4.06
CA SER A 55 -11.07 -0.35 3.68
C SER A 55 -10.75 -1.47 4.68
N THR A 56 -11.64 -2.46 4.80
CA THR A 56 -11.42 -3.68 5.59
C THR A 56 -11.25 -4.93 4.72
N GLU A 57 -11.24 -4.77 3.39
CA GLU A 57 -10.97 -5.88 2.48
C GLU A 57 -9.50 -6.31 2.56
N ALA A 58 -9.23 -7.59 2.28
CA ALA A 58 -7.86 -8.08 2.26
C ALA A 58 -7.04 -7.41 1.14
N ASN A 59 -7.61 -7.34 -0.06
CA ASN A 59 -6.98 -6.76 -1.24
C ASN A 59 -7.93 -5.72 -1.89
N PRO A 60 -8.06 -4.51 -1.31
CA PRO A 60 -8.97 -3.50 -1.85
C PRO A 60 -8.42 -2.86 -3.12
N THR A 61 -9.32 -2.26 -3.89
CA THR A 61 -8.95 -1.23 -4.87
C THR A 61 -9.26 0.15 -4.33
N HIS A 62 -8.50 1.16 -4.77
CA HIS A 62 -8.74 2.56 -4.41
C HIS A 62 -8.37 3.51 -5.54
N VAL A 63 -9.00 4.68 -5.56
CA VAL A 63 -8.82 5.71 -6.58
C VAL A 63 -8.51 7.05 -5.91
N TYR A 64 -7.37 7.65 -6.24
CA TYR A 64 -7.00 8.98 -5.75
C TYR A 64 -7.44 10.04 -6.75
N GLY A 65 -8.41 10.88 -6.38
CA GLY A 65 -8.96 11.93 -7.25
C GLY A 65 -8.12 13.21 -7.32
N GLU A 66 -7.25 13.43 -6.33
CA GLU A 66 -6.45 14.64 -6.21
C GLU A 66 -4.96 14.35 -6.34
N LYS A 67 -4.19 15.40 -6.66
CA LYS A 67 -2.73 15.34 -6.60
C LYS A 67 -2.30 15.50 -5.14
N GLY A 68 -1.25 14.81 -4.74
CA GLY A 68 -0.75 14.88 -3.38
C GLY A 68 0.24 13.78 -3.06
N THR A 69 0.79 13.85 -1.86
CA THR A 69 1.56 12.75 -1.28
C THR A 69 0.62 11.97 -0.37
N TYR A 70 0.56 10.66 -0.56
CA TYR A 70 -0.30 9.76 0.20
C TYR A 70 0.56 8.78 0.98
N THR A 71 0.25 8.63 2.26
CA THR A 71 0.80 7.59 3.13
C THR A 71 -0.28 6.54 3.33
N VAL A 72 -0.13 5.41 2.66
CA VAL A 72 -1.04 4.27 2.81
C VAL A 72 -0.54 3.40 3.95
N GLU A 73 -1.41 3.08 4.90
CA GLU A 73 -1.14 2.20 6.02
C GLU A 73 -2.01 0.94 5.92
N LEU A 74 -1.40 -0.23 6.08
CA LEU A 74 -2.09 -1.49 6.28
C LEU A 74 -1.90 -1.95 7.72
N THR A 75 -2.96 -2.04 8.51
CA THR A 75 -2.98 -2.68 9.83
C THR A 75 -3.62 -4.06 9.75
N VAL A 76 -2.96 -5.06 10.32
CA VAL A 76 -3.41 -6.47 10.32
C VAL A 76 -3.52 -6.96 11.76
N LYS A 77 -4.62 -7.64 12.07
CA LYS A 77 -4.85 -8.29 13.36
C LYS A 77 -4.97 -9.80 13.20
N ASP A 78 -4.39 -10.53 14.13
CA ASP A 78 -4.55 -11.98 14.21
C ASP A 78 -5.53 -12.44 15.31
N SER A 79 -5.89 -13.72 15.25
CA SER A 79 -6.81 -14.37 16.18
C SER A 79 -6.33 -14.41 17.63
N ARG A 80 -5.08 -14.04 17.91
CA ARG A 80 -4.50 -13.92 19.25
C ARG A 80 -4.45 -12.48 19.74
N GLY A 81 -4.97 -11.54 18.95
CA GLY A 81 -4.98 -10.11 19.26
C GLY A 81 -3.65 -9.41 18.96
N LYS A 82 -2.70 -10.05 18.27
CA LYS A 82 -1.50 -9.37 17.80
C LYS A 82 -1.86 -8.47 16.63
N GLU A 83 -1.37 -7.23 16.67
CA GLU A 83 -1.51 -6.24 15.62
C GLU A 83 -0.14 -5.87 15.05
N VAL A 84 -0.06 -5.74 13.72
CA VAL A 84 1.13 -5.31 12.97
C VAL A 84 0.69 -4.36 11.86
N TRP A 85 1.54 -3.41 11.46
CA TRP A 85 1.21 -2.44 10.41
C TRP A 85 2.40 -2.04 9.55
N ASP A 86 2.17 -1.83 8.24
CA ASP A 86 3.15 -1.29 7.27
C ASP A 86 2.66 0.01 6.70
N THR A 87 3.59 0.77 6.12
CA THR A 87 3.26 1.97 5.37
C THR A 87 4.00 2.03 4.04
N ILE A 88 3.32 2.50 3.00
CA ILE A 88 3.95 2.95 1.76
C ILE A 88 3.60 4.42 1.50
N ASP A 89 4.62 5.22 1.23
CA ASP A 89 4.46 6.60 0.77
C ASP A 89 4.57 6.63 -0.75
N PHE A 90 3.65 7.31 -1.42
CA PHE A 90 3.78 7.62 -2.84
C PHE A 90 3.25 9.01 -3.16
N GLU A 91 3.71 9.56 -4.27
CA GLU A 91 3.26 10.85 -4.77
C GLU A 91 2.36 10.65 -6.00
N ASN A 92 1.21 11.33 -6.01
CA ASN A 92 0.27 11.37 -7.10
C ASN A 92 0.34 12.75 -7.78
N TRP A 93 0.87 12.80 -9.01
CA TRP A 93 0.98 14.04 -9.78
C TRP A 93 0.21 13.95 -11.11
N LEU A 94 -0.07 15.10 -11.71
CA LEU A 94 -0.63 15.17 -13.07
C LEU A 94 0.44 14.70 -14.08
N GLY A 95 0.20 13.60 -14.77
CA GLY A 95 1.06 13.04 -15.83
C GLY A 95 0.27 12.39 -16.96
N GLU A 96 0.95 11.77 -17.95
CA GLU A 96 0.32 10.95 -18.99
C GLU A 96 0.02 9.54 -18.46
N SER A 97 -1.16 8.99 -18.81
CA SER A 97 -1.65 7.71 -18.26
C SER A 97 -0.81 6.53 -18.72
N ARG A 98 -0.43 5.63 -17.81
CA ARG A 98 -0.06 4.27 -18.19
C ARG A 98 -1.29 3.38 -18.05
N ASN A 99 -1.86 2.98 -19.18
CA ASN A 99 -2.84 1.88 -19.24
C ASN A 99 -2.15 0.56 -18.88
N ASN A 100 -1.84 0.31 -17.61
CA ASN A 100 -1.39 -1.00 -17.12
C ASN A 100 -1.57 -1.06 -15.61
N GLY A 101 -2.46 -1.95 -15.15
CA GLY A 101 -2.92 -2.11 -13.77
C GLY A 101 -1.82 -1.94 -12.72
N THR A 102 -1.85 -0.79 -12.06
CA THR A 102 -0.96 -0.47 -10.95
C THR A 102 -1.37 -1.29 -9.74
N SER A 103 -0.42 -2.02 -9.17
CA SER A 103 -0.59 -2.71 -7.90
C SER A 103 0.49 -2.31 -6.91
N PHE A 104 0.12 -2.17 -5.65
CA PHE A 104 1.04 -2.03 -4.53
C PHE A 104 0.90 -3.24 -3.61
N THR A 105 2.03 -3.72 -3.10
CA THR A 105 2.08 -4.79 -2.10
C THR A 105 2.57 -4.21 -0.78
N LEU A 106 1.79 -4.40 0.29
CA LEU A 106 2.21 -4.15 1.67
C LEU A 106 2.13 -5.48 2.42
N PHE A 107 3.28 -5.87 2.98
CA PHE A 107 3.59 -7.18 3.57
C PHE A 107 3.24 -8.39 2.74
#